data_AF-A0A7K7EGT3-F1
#
_entry.id   AF-A0A7K7EGT3-F1
#
_cell.length_a   1.000
_cell.length_b   1.000
_cell.length_c   1.000
_cell.angle_alpha   90.00
_cell.angle_beta   90.00
_cell.angle_gamma   90.00
#
_symmetry.space_group_name_H-M   'P 1'
#
loop_
_entity.id
_entity.type
_entity.pdbx_description
1 polymer ?
#
loop_
_entity_poly.entity_id
_entity_poly.type
_entity_poly.pdbx_seq_one_letter_code
_entity_poly.pdbx_strand_id
1 'polypeptide(L)'
;RWFTHFYVVSVLWNGFLLICLFRAEFLGESLPSWIQDMHHALGRDSQSKDVGNEHFSALLVLLLLWLHSCRRLAECLWTSVFSSGVIHIVQYCFGLGYYIAVGSTVLCQVPTNVRNGKRLSVQICWYHIIGVMMYIWASLHQHRCLAILANLRKSRSGKVVSLSHSVPFGDWFESVSCPHYFAELLIYVSMAITLGIHNVTWWCVVIYVLFNQALAAVLCHEFYQKNFSSYPKHRKAFIPLVF
;
A
#
# COMPACT_ATOMS: atom_id res chain seq x y z
N ARG A 1 1.66 19.81 1.68
CA ARG A 1 0.26 19.58 1.26
C ARG A 1 -0.21 18.30 1.95
N TRP A 2 -1.42 18.28 2.50
CA TRP A 2 -1.92 17.29 3.48
C TRP A 2 -1.55 15.81 3.24
N PHE A 3 -1.43 15.36 1.99
CA PHE A 3 -0.96 14.01 1.65
C PHE A 3 0.43 13.65 2.21
N THR A 4 1.34 14.61 2.32
CA THR A 4 2.67 14.39 2.92
C THR A 4 2.54 13.93 4.38
N HIS A 5 1.56 14.45 5.13
CA HIS A 5 1.38 14.08 6.54
C HIS A 5 1.04 12.60 6.67
N PHE A 6 0.15 12.09 5.82
CA PHE A 6 -0.23 10.69 5.82
C PHE A 6 0.97 9.77 5.60
N TYR A 7 1.81 10.07 4.62
CA TYR A 7 2.98 9.24 4.32
C TYR A 7 4.11 9.40 5.35
N VAL A 8 4.27 10.57 5.96
CA VAL A 8 5.18 10.74 7.11
C VAL A 8 4.75 9.85 8.27
N VAL A 9 3.46 9.89 8.63
CA VAL A 9 2.91 9.02 9.69
C VAL A 9 3.08 7.55 9.32
N SER A 10 2.79 7.16 8.08
CA SER A 10 2.99 5.79 7.59
C SER A 10 4.45 5.32 7.70
N VAL A 11 5.41 6.15 7.28
CA VAL A 11 6.85 5.81 7.34
C VAL A 11 7.32 5.66 8.78
N LEU A 12 6.95 6.60 9.65
CA LEU A 12 7.36 6.57 11.06
C LEU A 12 6.73 5.39 11.81
N TRP A 13 5.43 5.20 11.66
CA TRP A 13 4.69 4.15 12.34
C TRP A 13 5.10 2.75 11.85
N ASN A 14 5.07 2.50 10.54
CA ASN A 14 5.44 1.20 10.01
C ASN A 14 6.93 0.89 10.21
N GLY A 15 7.79 1.92 10.22
CA GLY A 15 9.21 1.77 10.56
C GLY A 15 9.41 1.38 12.02
N PHE A 16 8.66 2.00 12.94
CA PHE A 16 8.64 1.61 14.35
C PHE A 16 8.20 0.15 14.52
N LEU A 17 7.08 -0.26 13.91
CA LEU A 17 6.60 -1.64 13.99
C LEU A 17 7.61 -2.63 13.39
N LEU A 18 8.26 -2.28 12.27
CA LEU A 18 9.29 -3.10 11.64
C LEU A 18 10.48 -3.33 12.57
N ILE A 19 10.93 -2.26 13.25
CA ILE A 19 12.00 -2.36 14.25
C ILE A 19 11.55 -3.25 15.42
N CYS A 20 10.34 -3.05 15.95
CA CYS A 20 9.82 -3.88 17.04
C CYS A 20 9.79 -5.36 16.67
N LEU A 21 9.25 -5.70 15.50
CA LEU A 21 9.20 -7.08 15.02
C LEU A 21 10.61 -7.64 14.80
N PHE A 22 11.50 -6.87 14.16
CA PHE A 22 12.89 -7.28 13.97
C PHE A 22 13.60 -7.58 15.30
N ARG A 23 13.44 -6.73 16.31
CA ARG A 23 14.03 -6.97 17.64
C ARG A 23 13.44 -8.20 18.31
N ALA A 24 12.14 -8.42 18.19
CA ALA A 24 11.50 -9.62 18.73
C ALA A 24 12.03 -10.90 18.07
N GLU A 25 12.16 -10.92 16.75
CA GLU A 25 12.63 -12.09 16.00
C GLU A 25 14.12 -12.38 16.19
N PHE A 26 14.97 -11.35 16.13
CA PHE A 26 16.44 -11.54 16.05
C PHE A 26 17.16 -11.31 17.38
N LEU A 27 16.63 -10.47 18.27
CA LEU A 27 17.23 -10.17 19.57
C LEU A 27 16.51 -10.88 20.73
N GLY A 28 15.37 -11.53 20.46
CA GLY A 28 14.58 -12.21 21.49
C GLY A 28 13.94 -11.25 22.50
N GLU A 29 13.80 -9.98 22.14
CA GLU A 29 13.09 -8.99 22.97
C GLU A 29 11.58 -9.26 22.94
N SER A 30 10.87 -8.92 24.02
CA SER A 30 9.41 -9.00 24.03
C SER A 30 8.80 -7.87 23.18
N LEU A 31 7.76 -8.17 22.41
CA LEU A 31 6.97 -7.12 21.75
C LEU A 31 6.36 -6.18 22.81
N PRO A 32 6.11 -4.89 22.48
CA PRO A 32 5.41 -3.96 23.36
C PRO A 32 4.11 -4.53 23.94
N SER A 33 3.79 -4.20 25.19
CA SER A 33 2.65 -4.77 25.93
C SER A 33 1.31 -4.63 25.21
N TRP A 34 1.05 -3.47 24.60
CA TRP A 34 -0.19 -3.21 23.85
C TRP A 34 -0.40 -4.15 22.66
N ILE A 35 0.67 -4.71 22.08
CA ILE A 35 0.57 -5.69 20.99
C ILE A 35 0.18 -7.06 21.55
N GLN A 36 0.77 -7.44 22.68
CA GLN A 36 0.47 -8.69 23.37
C GLN A 36 -0.99 -8.70 23.86
N ASP A 37 -1.46 -7.59 24.43
CA ASP A 37 -2.84 -7.42 24.87
C ASP A 37 -3.83 -7.60 23.70
N MET A 38 -3.47 -7.06 22.54
CA MET A 38 -4.27 -7.17 21.31
C MET A 38 -4.29 -8.60 20.76
N HIS A 39 -3.16 -9.32 20.80
CA HIS A 39 -3.10 -10.73 20.43
C HIS A 39 -3.94 -11.62 21.35
N HIS A 40 -3.90 -11.34 22.65
CA HIS A 40 -4.74 -12.01 23.64
C HIS A 40 -6.23 -11.74 23.40
N ALA A 41 -6.61 -10.49 23.12
CA ALA A 41 -7.98 -10.12 22.78
C ALA A 41 -8.48 -10.80 21.48
N LEU A 42 -7.59 -11.07 20.53
CA LEU A 42 -7.89 -11.78 19.27
C LEU A 42 -7.86 -13.32 19.42
N GLY A 43 -7.59 -13.86 20.61
CA GLY A 43 -7.64 -15.30 20.90
C GLY A 43 -6.56 -16.13 20.20
N ARG A 44 -5.44 -15.50 19.80
CA ARG A 44 -4.45 -16.09 18.89
C ARG A 44 -3.38 -16.96 19.58
N ASP A 45 -3.40 -17.05 20.91
CA ASP A 45 -2.47 -17.88 21.71
C ASP A 45 -2.61 -19.39 21.45
N SER A 46 -3.64 -19.84 20.72
CA SER A 46 -4.02 -21.25 20.59
C SER A 46 -3.68 -21.93 19.26
N GLN A 47 -3.14 -21.22 18.25
CA GLN A 47 -2.83 -21.83 16.94
C GLN A 47 -1.39 -22.36 16.85
N SER A 48 -1.26 -23.69 16.76
CA SER A 48 0.00 -24.44 16.72
C SER A 48 0.46 -24.82 15.30
N LYS A 49 0.20 -23.99 14.28
CA LYS A 49 0.63 -24.26 12.91
C LYS A 49 1.81 -23.37 12.51
N ASP A 50 2.80 -24.01 11.86
CA ASP A 50 3.99 -23.49 11.17
C ASP A 50 4.45 -22.05 11.50
N VAL A 51 4.70 -21.81 12.78
CA VAL A 51 4.95 -20.48 13.36
C VAL A 51 6.10 -19.74 12.66
N GLY A 52 7.20 -20.43 12.34
CA GLY A 52 8.41 -19.80 11.79
C GLY A 52 8.22 -19.15 10.41
N ASN A 53 7.34 -19.70 9.58
CA ASN A 53 7.09 -19.18 8.24
C ASN A 53 6.17 -17.93 8.29
N GLU A 54 5.24 -17.89 9.25
CA GLU A 54 4.36 -16.74 9.46
C GLU A 54 5.12 -15.50 9.94
N HIS A 55 6.09 -15.67 10.85
CA HIS A 55 6.95 -14.58 11.33
C HIS A 55 7.77 -13.95 10.20
N PHE A 56 8.42 -14.77 9.36
CA PHE A 56 9.19 -14.28 8.22
C PHE A 56 8.31 -13.59 7.17
N SER A 57 7.14 -14.17 6.87
CA SER A 57 6.16 -13.59 5.95
C SER A 57 5.71 -12.20 6.43
N ALA A 58 5.40 -12.07 7.73
CA ALA A 58 4.98 -10.81 8.33
C ALA A 58 6.10 -9.76 8.34
N LEU A 59 7.33 -10.16 8.68
CA LEU A 59 8.50 -9.27 8.61
C LEU A 59 8.71 -8.76 7.18
N LEU A 60 8.62 -9.65 6.19
CA LEU A 60 8.76 -9.31 4.79
C LEU A 60 7.64 -8.36 4.33
N VAL A 61 6.38 -8.62 4.66
CA VAL A 61 5.28 -7.71 4.31
C VAL A 61 5.41 -6.35 4.99
N LEU A 62 5.83 -6.31 6.25
CA LEU A 62 6.03 -5.04 6.96
C LEU A 62 7.19 -4.24 6.36
N LEU A 63 8.25 -4.91 5.90
CA LEU A 63 9.32 -4.31 5.11
C LEU A 63 8.80 -3.76 3.76
N LEU A 64 8.02 -4.55 3.01
CA LEU A 64 7.43 -4.10 1.74
C LEU A 64 6.49 -2.90 1.95
N LEU A 65 5.68 -2.91 3.00
CA LEU A 65 4.78 -1.82 3.35
C LEU A 65 5.55 -0.54 3.76
N TRP A 66 6.65 -0.70 4.48
CA TRP A 66 7.53 0.42 4.83
C TRP A 66 8.23 1.01 3.60
N LEU A 67 8.80 0.17 2.74
CA LEU A 67 9.40 0.60 1.47
C LEU A 67 8.38 1.29 0.55
N HIS A 68 7.16 0.76 0.49
CA HIS A 68 6.05 1.38 -0.22
C HIS A 68 5.78 2.79 0.34
N SER A 69 5.66 2.92 1.66
CA SER A 69 5.45 4.21 2.34
C SER A 69 6.56 5.22 2.05
N CYS A 70 7.83 4.78 2.11
CA CYS A 70 9.00 5.61 1.80
C CYS A 70 8.96 6.11 0.34
N ARG A 71 8.65 5.22 -0.61
CA ARG A 71 8.51 5.61 -2.02
C ARG A 71 7.38 6.61 -2.21
N ARG A 72 6.21 6.37 -1.62
CA ARG A 72 5.06 7.28 -1.73
C ARG A 72 5.36 8.65 -1.11
N LEU A 73 6.09 8.68 0.02
CA LEU A 73 6.57 9.92 0.63
C LEU A 73 7.52 10.67 -0.31
N ALA A 74 8.52 9.97 -0.86
CA ALA A 74 9.46 10.53 -1.83
C ALA A 74 8.75 11.10 -3.07
N GLU A 75 7.79 10.37 -3.62
CA GLU A 75 6.96 10.82 -4.74
C GLU A 75 6.12 12.06 -4.38
N CYS A 76 5.64 12.18 -3.14
CA CYS A 76 4.90 13.35 -2.69
C CYS A 76 5.80 14.59 -2.55
N LEU A 77 7.04 14.40 -2.13
CA LEU A 77 8.00 15.49 -1.92
C LEU A 77 8.63 15.98 -3.23
N TRP A 78 8.98 15.06 -4.13
CA TRP A 78 9.80 15.40 -5.31
C TRP A 78 9.06 15.28 -6.65
N THR A 79 8.12 14.34 -6.77
CA THR A 79 7.46 14.07 -8.05
C THR A 79 6.16 14.85 -8.18
N SER A 80 5.32 14.81 -7.17
CA SER A 80 3.89 15.13 -7.28
C SER A 80 3.60 16.62 -7.28
N VAL A 81 2.79 17.05 -8.25
CA VAL A 81 2.25 18.41 -8.32
C VAL A 81 0.76 18.33 -8.02
N PHE A 82 0.38 18.56 -6.77
CA PHE A 82 -1.04 18.60 -6.39
C PHE A 82 -1.71 19.90 -6.84
N SER A 83 -3.04 19.99 -6.76
CA SER A 83 -3.77 21.27 -6.95
C SER A 83 -4.06 21.94 -5.59
N SER A 84 -4.86 23.00 -5.59
CA SER A 84 -5.35 23.71 -4.40
C SER A 84 -6.55 23.03 -3.71
N GLY A 85 -6.85 21.77 -4.05
CA GLY A 85 -7.97 21.03 -3.45
C GLY A 85 -7.84 20.89 -1.92
N VAL A 86 -8.97 21.01 -1.23
CA VAL A 86 -9.09 20.83 0.22
C VAL A 86 -9.58 19.41 0.54
N ILE A 87 -9.08 18.83 1.63
CA ILE A 87 -9.52 17.52 2.14
C ILE A 87 -10.45 17.78 3.32
N HIS A 88 -11.60 17.10 3.34
CA HIS A 88 -12.53 17.19 4.45
C HIS A 88 -11.90 16.61 5.74
N ILE A 89 -12.12 17.24 6.89
CA ILE A 89 -11.47 16.88 8.16
C ILE A 89 -11.73 15.42 8.56
N VAL A 90 -12.96 14.93 8.36
CA VAL A 90 -13.32 13.54 8.65
C VAL A 90 -12.50 12.57 7.78
N GLN A 91 -12.39 12.85 6.48
CA GLN A 91 -11.60 12.03 5.56
C GLN A 91 -10.11 12.08 5.91
N TYR A 92 -9.62 13.23 6.38
CA TYR A 92 -8.25 13.37 6.86
C TYR A 92 -7.99 12.49 8.09
N CYS A 93 -8.87 12.52 9.10
CA CYS A 93 -8.74 11.66 10.28
C CYS A 93 -8.83 10.16 9.93
N PHE A 94 -9.76 9.77 9.06
CA PHE A 94 -9.84 8.39 8.56
C PHE A 94 -8.57 7.96 7.82
N GLY A 95 -8.00 8.85 6.99
CA GLY A 95 -6.73 8.59 6.29
C GLY A 95 -5.57 8.35 7.26
N LEU A 96 -5.43 9.18 8.30
CA LEU A 96 -4.42 8.96 9.34
C LEU A 96 -4.62 7.63 10.08
N GLY A 97 -5.86 7.35 10.50
CA GLY A 97 -6.21 6.10 11.16
C GLY A 97 -5.88 4.88 10.31
N TYR A 98 -6.15 4.95 9.00
CA TYR A 98 -5.81 3.88 8.06
C TYR A 98 -4.32 3.57 8.02
N TYR A 99 -3.45 4.58 7.93
CA TYR A 99 -1.99 4.35 7.87
C TYR A 99 -1.40 3.80 9.16
N ILE A 100 -2.03 4.05 10.31
CA ILE A 100 -1.69 3.40 11.57
C ILE A 100 -2.20 1.95 11.57
N ALA A 101 -3.46 1.74 11.20
CA ALA A 101 -4.12 0.44 11.25
C ALA A 101 -3.50 -0.59 10.31
N VAL A 102 -3.07 -0.20 9.11
CA VAL A 102 -2.55 -1.15 8.10
C VAL A 102 -1.29 -1.87 8.58
N GLY A 103 -0.33 -1.16 9.19
CA GLY A 103 0.87 -1.76 9.78
C GLY A 103 0.56 -2.61 11.00
N SER A 104 -0.31 -2.10 11.88
CA SER A 104 -0.75 -2.84 13.07
C SER A 104 -1.42 -4.15 12.68
N THR A 105 -2.19 -4.17 11.59
CA THR A 105 -2.87 -5.36 11.08
C THR A 105 -1.88 -6.48 10.71
N VAL A 106 -0.71 -6.16 10.15
CA VAL A 106 0.34 -7.16 9.89
C VAL A 106 0.85 -7.75 11.20
N LEU A 107 1.08 -6.90 12.20
CA LEU A 107 1.60 -7.33 13.48
C LEU A 107 0.58 -8.16 14.28
N CYS A 108 -0.71 -7.85 14.19
CA CYS A 108 -1.79 -8.67 14.77
C CYS A 108 -1.79 -10.13 14.29
N GLN A 109 -1.20 -10.40 13.13
CA GLN A 109 -1.22 -11.72 12.50
C GLN A 109 -0.08 -12.62 13.02
N VAL A 110 0.95 -12.03 13.64
CA VAL A 110 2.12 -12.75 14.14
C VAL A 110 1.79 -13.46 15.45
N PRO A 111 2.00 -14.79 15.58
CA PRO A 111 1.83 -15.50 16.84
C PRO A 111 2.79 -14.99 17.93
N THR A 112 2.30 -14.87 19.17
CA THR A 112 3.05 -14.40 20.37
C THR A 112 4.04 -15.41 20.93
N ASN A 113 4.08 -16.63 20.40
CA ASN A 113 4.80 -17.75 21.01
C ASN A 113 6.31 -17.73 20.70
N VAL A 114 6.95 -16.58 20.94
CA VAL A 114 8.41 -16.35 20.84
C VAL A 114 9.12 -16.90 22.10
N ARG A 115 8.59 -17.98 22.69
CA ARG A 115 9.19 -18.64 23.86
C ARG A 115 9.64 -20.04 23.51
N ASN A 116 10.63 -20.12 22.63
CA ASN A 116 11.66 -21.14 22.71
C ASN A 116 12.80 -20.71 21.80
N GLY A 117 14.03 -20.66 22.33
CA GLY A 117 15.26 -20.27 21.63
C GLY A 117 15.69 -21.21 20.49
N LYS A 118 14.75 -21.74 19.72
CA LYS A 118 15.01 -22.34 18.42
C LYS A 118 15.26 -21.21 17.44
N ARG A 119 16.51 -21.14 16.98
CA ARG A 119 16.97 -20.31 15.86
C ARG A 119 15.91 -20.31 14.76
N LEU A 120 15.32 -19.15 14.47
CA LEU A 120 14.28 -18.97 13.47
C LEU A 120 14.76 -19.57 12.14
N SER A 121 14.11 -20.63 11.69
CA SER A 121 14.41 -21.21 10.38
C SER A 121 13.73 -20.34 9.33
N VAL A 122 14.45 -19.36 8.79
CA VAL A 122 13.99 -18.55 7.66
C VAL A 122 13.78 -19.49 6.47
N GLN A 123 12.52 -19.80 6.16
CA GLN A 123 12.16 -20.64 5.03
C GLN A 123 11.56 -19.80 3.92
N ILE A 124 12.28 -19.69 2.80
CA ILE A 124 11.79 -18.98 1.63
C ILE A 124 10.89 -19.93 0.83
N CYS A 125 9.58 -19.73 0.96
CA CYS A 125 8.58 -20.36 0.10
C CYS A 125 8.40 -19.66 -1.25
N TRP A 126 7.83 -20.38 -2.23
CA TRP A 126 7.58 -19.89 -3.60
C TRP A 126 6.70 -18.63 -3.64
N TYR A 127 5.71 -18.52 -2.75
CA TYR A 127 4.79 -17.39 -2.72
C TYR A 127 5.48 -16.09 -2.27
N HIS A 128 6.57 -16.15 -1.49
CA HIS A 128 7.37 -14.96 -1.19
C HIS A 128 8.01 -14.39 -2.45
N ILE A 129 8.55 -15.25 -3.31
CA ILE A 129 9.19 -14.85 -4.55
C ILE A 129 8.16 -14.23 -5.48
N ILE A 130 7.02 -14.90 -5.68
CA ILE A 130 5.93 -14.38 -6.54
C ILE A 130 5.38 -13.07 -6.00
N GLY A 131 5.14 -12.99 -4.68
CA GLY A 131 4.68 -11.77 -4.01
C GLY A 131 5.65 -10.61 -4.21
N VAL A 132 6.95 -10.80 -3.95
CA VAL A 132 7.96 -9.76 -4.15
C VAL A 132 8.10 -9.34 -5.62
N MET A 133 8.06 -10.29 -6.56
CA MET A 133 8.10 -9.96 -8.00
C MET A 133 6.90 -9.12 -8.42
N MET A 134 5.69 -9.50 -8.00
CA MET A 134 4.47 -8.75 -8.27
C MET A 134 4.50 -7.37 -7.62
N TYR A 135 5.01 -7.26 -6.38
CA TYR A 135 5.19 -5.99 -5.67
C TYR A 135 6.08 -5.02 -6.45
N ILE A 136 7.25 -5.49 -6.91
CA ILE A 136 8.20 -4.67 -7.66
C ILE A 136 7.56 -4.20 -8.97
N TRP A 137 6.96 -5.12 -9.73
CA TRP A 137 6.31 -4.82 -11.00
C TRP A 137 5.18 -3.79 -10.84
N ALA A 138 4.28 -4.01 -9.88
CA ALA A 138 3.18 -3.08 -9.60
C ALA A 138 3.68 -1.71 -9.10
N SER A 139 4.69 -1.68 -8.23
CA SER A 139 5.30 -0.42 -7.76
C SER A 139 5.93 0.38 -8.90
N LEU A 140 6.60 -0.28 -9.84
CA LEU A 140 7.19 0.37 -11.01
C LEU A 140 6.12 1.00 -11.91
N HIS A 141 5.05 0.27 -12.21
CA HIS A 141 3.94 0.79 -13.01
C HIS A 141 3.21 1.94 -12.30
N GLN A 142 2.99 1.82 -10.99
CA GLN A 142 2.39 2.90 -10.21
C GLN A 142 3.24 4.17 -10.30
N HIS A 143 4.55 4.06 -10.06
CA HIS A 143 5.48 5.19 -10.12
C HIS A 143 5.47 5.85 -11.50
N ARG A 144 5.53 5.04 -12.58
CA ARG A 144 5.45 5.55 -13.96
C ARG A 144 4.15 6.32 -14.21
N CYS A 145 3.02 5.78 -13.80
CA CYS A 145 1.72 6.44 -13.96
C CYS A 145 1.67 7.79 -13.22
N LEU A 146 2.20 7.85 -12.00
CA LEU A 146 2.27 9.09 -11.22
C LEU A 146 3.24 10.11 -11.81
N ALA A 147 4.36 9.65 -12.36
CA ALA A 147 5.31 10.50 -13.07
C ALA A 147 4.68 11.10 -14.33
N ILE A 148 3.90 10.32 -15.11
CA ILE A 148 3.12 10.82 -16.24
C ILE A 148 2.17 11.94 -15.77
N LEU A 149 1.37 11.68 -14.73
CA LEU A 149 0.43 12.68 -14.18
C LEU A 149 1.12 13.95 -13.69
N ALA A 150 2.29 13.82 -13.06
CA ALA A 150 3.07 14.96 -12.62
C ALA A 150 3.65 15.76 -13.80
N ASN A 151 4.13 15.07 -14.84
CA ASN A 151 4.72 15.71 -16.02
C ASN A 151 3.70 16.46 -16.86
N LEU A 152 2.42 16.09 -16.83
CA LEU A 152 1.35 16.89 -17.45
C LEU A 152 1.23 18.30 -16.85
N ARG A 153 1.74 18.51 -15.63
CA ARG A 153 1.72 19.79 -14.92
C ARG A 153 3.06 20.51 -14.94
N LYS A 154 4.12 19.89 -15.48
CA LYS A 154 5.49 20.42 -15.52
C LYS A 154 5.93 20.73 -16.95
N SER A 155 6.82 21.71 -17.11
CA SER A 155 7.53 21.97 -18.37
C SER A 155 8.62 20.90 -18.59
N ARG A 156 9.22 20.89 -19.79
CA ARG A 156 10.44 20.10 -20.06
C ARG A 156 11.61 20.45 -19.13
N SER A 157 11.62 21.64 -18.53
CA SER A 157 12.62 22.07 -17.54
C SER A 157 12.22 21.75 -16.09
N GLY A 158 11.15 20.98 -15.87
CA GLY A 158 10.67 20.57 -14.54
C GLY A 158 9.89 21.63 -13.75
N LYS A 159 9.68 22.84 -14.31
CA LYS A 159 8.92 23.91 -13.64
C LYS A 159 7.42 23.67 -13.76
N VAL A 160 6.65 23.93 -12.72
CA VAL A 160 5.18 23.80 -12.78
C VAL A 160 4.61 24.87 -13.71
N VAL A 161 3.94 24.47 -14.79
CA VAL A 161 3.39 25.37 -15.82
C VAL A 161 1.90 25.56 -15.65
N SER A 162 1.19 24.51 -15.22
CA SER A 162 -0.25 24.55 -15.03
C SER A 162 -0.70 23.63 -13.90
N LEU A 163 -1.76 24.05 -13.21
CA LEU A 163 -2.51 23.20 -12.29
C LEU A 163 -3.79 22.63 -12.94
N SER A 164 -4.05 22.96 -14.22
CA SER A 164 -5.17 22.41 -14.98
C SER A 164 -5.06 20.90 -15.13
N HIS A 165 -6.22 20.24 -15.26
CA HIS A 165 -6.25 18.82 -15.60
C HIS A 165 -6.04 18.66 -17.11
N SER A 166 -5.39 17.56 -17.49
CA SER A 166 -5.19 17.16 -18.88
C SER A 166 -5.34 15.65 -18.97
N VAL A 167 -5.75 15.15 -20.13
CA VAL A 167 -5.96 13.71 -20.32
C VAL A 167 -4.59 13.00 -20.40
N PRO A 168 -4.29 12.03 -19.51
CA PRO A 168 -3.04 11.30 -19.54
C PRO A 168 -2.99 10.28 -20.68
N PHE A 169 -1.80 10.08 -21.23
CA PHE A 169 -1.49 9.06 -22.26
C PHE A 169 -0.18 8.36 -21.91
N GLY A 170 0.00 7.14 -22.42
CA GLY A 170 1.15 6.27 -22.15
C GLY A 170 0.94 5.30 -20.98
N ASP A 171 1.74 4.23 -20.97
CA ASP A 171 1.58 3.09 -20.05
C ASP A 171 0.14 2.55 -20.06
N TRP A 172 -0.38 2.12 -18.92
CA TRP A 172 -1.75 1.62 -18.79
C TRP A 172 -2.86 2.68 -18.92
N PHE A 173 -2.51 3.97 -19.09
CA PHE A 173 -3.54 4.99 -19.34
C PHE A 173 -4.28 4.76 -20.65
N GLU A 174 -3.69 4.03 -21.61
CA GLU A 174 -4.38 3.70 -22.85
C GLU A 174 -5.59 2.77 -22.65
N SER A 175 -5.59 1.97 -21.58
CA SER A 175 -6.69 1.03 -21.30
C SER A 175 -7.63 1.54 -20.22
N VAL A 176 -7.10 2.21 -19.19
CA VAL A 176 -7.87 2.64 -18.02
C VAL A 176 -7.57 4.09 -17.64
N SER A 177 -8.52 4.70 -16.94
CA SER A 177 -8.44 6.11 -16.53
C SER A 177 -7.51 6.31 -15.35
N CYS A 178 -7.53 5.36 -14.41
CA CYS A 178 -6.76 5.42 -13.17
C CYS A 178 -5.87 4.17 -12.97
N PRO A 179 -4.89 3.92 -13.85
CA PRO A 179 -4.02 2.74 -13.75
C PRO A 179 -3.15 2.73 -12.49
N HIS A 180 -2.80 3.90 -11.95
CA HIS A 180 -2.05 4.02 -10.70
C HIS A 180 -2.81 3.49 -9.48
N TYR A 181 -4.15 3.55 -9.52
CA TYR A 181 -5.00 2.92 -8.50
C TYR A 181 -5.03 1.41 -8.68
N PHE A 182 -5.07 0.91 -9.92
CA PHE A 182 -5.00 -0.53 -10.17
C PHE A 182 -3.64 -1.11 -9.74
N ALA A 183 -2.56 -0.40 -10.05
CA ALA A 183 -1.24 -0.75 -9.57
C ALA A 183 -1.14 -0.74 -8.03
N GLU A 184 -1.81 0.19 -7.34
CA GLU A 184 -1.93 0.18 -5.88
C GLU A 184 -2.61 -1.11 -5.39
N LEU A 185 -3.75 -1.49 -5.97
CA LEU A 185 -4.44 -2.73 -5.63
C LEU A 185 -3.51 -3.95 -5.76
N LEU A 186 -2.75 -4.02 -6.86
CA LEU A 186 -1.79 -5.11 -7.10
C LEU A 186 -0.66 -5.14 -6.07
N ILE A 187 -0.22 -3.99 -5.54
CA ILE A 187 0.74 -3.92 -4.42
C ILE A 187 0.15 -4.61 -3.18
N TYR A 188 -1.11 -4.33 -2.82
CA TYR A 188 -1.74 -4.96 -1.66
C TYR A 188 -2.02 -6.45 -1.86
N VAL A 189 -2.41 -6.86 -3.08
CA VAL A 189 -2.55 -8.29 -3.45
C VAL A 189 -1.20 -9.00 -3.35
N SER A 190 -0.11 -8.36 -3.76
CA SER A 190 1.23 -8.96 -3.67
C SER A 190 1.66 -9.26 -2.21
N MET A 191 1.26 -8.41 -1.27
CA MET A 191 1.46 -8.64 0.16
C MET A 191 0.56 -9.78 0.66
N ALA A 192 -0.67 -9.92 0.14
CA ALA A 192 -1.54 -11.06 0.44
C ALA A 192 -0.91 -12.40 0.01
N ILE A 193 -0.31 -12.41 -1.18
CA ILE A 193 0.45 -13.57 -1.69
C ILE A 193 1.65 -13.85 -0.80
N THR A 194 2.37 -12.81 -0.38
CA THR A 194 3.53 -12.93 0.52
C THR A 194 3.16 -13.50 1.89
N LEU A 195 1.91 -13.31 2.35
CA LEU A 195 1.35 -13.93 3.56
C LEU A 195 0.75 -15.33 3.31
N GLY A 196 1.04 -15.95 2.17
CA GLY A 196 0.56 -17.29 1.84
C GLY A 196 -0.89 -17.38 1.38
N ILE A 197 -1.51 -16.27 0.94
CA ILE A 197 -2.87 -16.18 0.36
C ILE A 197 -4.01 -16.51 1.34
N HIS A 198 -3.80 -17.30 2.38
CA HIS A 198 -4.86 -17.74 3.30
C HIS A 198 -5.14 -16.73 4.44
N ASN A 199 -4.45 -15.60 4.45
CA ASN A 199 -4.58 -14.60 5.50
C ASN A 199 -5.85 -13.74 5.32
N VAL A 200 -6.94 -14.15 5.99
CA VAL A 200 -8.25 -13.48 5.91
C VAL A 200 -8.18 -12.02 6.33
N THR A 201 -7.43 -11.71 7.40
CA THR A 201 -7.30 -10.35 7.91
C THR A 201 -6.69 -9.42 6.87
N TRP A 202 -5.64 -9.88 6.17
CA TRP A 202 -5.04 -9.08 5.10
C TRP A 202 -5.95 -8.96 3.87
N TRP A 203 -6.74 -9.97 3.54
CA TRP A 203 -7.74 -9.84 2.47
C TRP A 203 -8.80 -8.79 2.78
N CYS A 204 -9.17 -8.56 4.05
CA CYS A 204 -10.03 -7.43 4.41
C CYS A 204 -9.38 -6.09 4.04
N VAL A 205 -8.05 -5.94 4.21
CA VAL A 205 -7.30 -4.76 3.77
C VAL A 205 -7.33 -4.64 2.25
N VAL A 206 -7.11 -5.72 1.52
CA VAL A 206 -7.16 -5.73 0.04
C VAL A 206 -8.55 -5.31 -0.46
N ILE A 207 -9.62 -5.85 0.13
CA ILE A 207 -11.01 -5.50 -0.22
C ILE A 207 -11.29 -4.04 0.07
N TYR A 208 -10.84 -3.53 1.22
CA TYR A 208 -10.95 -2.11 1.53
C TYR A 208 -10.25 -1.24 0.47
N VAL A 209 -9.01 -1.58 0.10
CA VAL A 209 -8.26 -0.87 -0.95
C VAL A 209 -8.99 -0.95 -2.29
N LEU A 210 -9.50 -2.13 -2.66
CA LEU A 210 -10.27 -2.32 -3.89
C LEU A 210 -11.45 -1.33 -3.97
N PHE A 211 -12.30 -1.28 -2.94
CA PHE A 211 -13.48 -0.42 -2.96
C PHE A 211 -13.11 1.07 -2.92
N ASN A 212 -12.15 1.46 -2.08
CA ASN A 212 -11.72 2.85 -1.98
C ASN A 212 -11.13 3.35 -3.32
N GLN A 213 -10.30 2.53 -3.95
CA GLN A 213 -9.69 2.85 -5.24
C GLN A 213 -10.67 2.80 -6.41
N ALA A 214 -11.60 1.83 -6.41
CA ALA A 214 -12.66 1.74 -7.41
C ALA A 214 -13.55 2.99 -7.39
N LEU A 215 -13.99 3.43 -6.20
CA LEU A 215 -14.81 4.63 -6.05
C LEU A 215 -14.07 5.87 -6.57
N ALA A 216 -12.81 6.06 -6.18
CA ALA A 216 -11.99 7.17 -6.65
C ALA A 216 -11.77 7.12 -8.18
N ALA A 217 -11.59 5.93 -8.75
CA ALA A 217 -11.42 5.73 -10.18
C ALA A 217 -12.68 6.10 -10.98
N VAL A 218 -13.87 5.71 -10.50
CA VAL A 218 -15.15 6.05 -11.14
C VAL A 218 -15.36 7.55 -11.15
N LEU A 219 -15.20 8.21 -10.01
CA LEU A 219 -15.36 9.67 -9.92
C LEU A 219 -14.37 10.40 -10.85
N CYS A 220 -13.14 9.90 -10.95
CA CYS A 220 -12.15 10.45 -11.87
C CYS A 220 -12.49 10.19 -13.34
N HIS A 221 -13.02 9.00 -13.67
CA HIS A 221 -13.48 8.65 -15.00
C HIS A 221 -14.63 9.53 -15.46
N GLU A 222 -15.66 9.69 -14.63
CA GLU A 222 -16.81 10.57 -14.90
C GLU A 222 -16.37 12.02 -15.05
N PHE A 223 -15.43 12.48 -14.21
CA PHE A 223 -14.83 13.80 -14.37
C PHE A 223 -14.18 13.95 -15.74
N TYR A 224 -13.39 12.98 -16.20
CA TYR A 224 -12.76 13.07 -17.52
C TYR A 224 -13.78 13.07 -18.66
N GLN A 225 -14.78 12.19 -18.62
CA GLN A 225 -15.84 12.13 -19.63
C GLN A 225 -16.64 13.43 -19.73
N LYS A 226 -16.95 14.06 -18.60
CA LYS A 226 -17.75 15.29 -18.55
C LYS A 226 -16.96 16.52 -19.01
N ASN A 227 -15.66 16.59 -18.69
CA ASN A 227 -14.87 17.81 -18.89
C ASN A 227 -14.03 17.80 -20.16
N PHE A 228 -13.79 16.64 -20.79
CA PHE A 228 -12.95 16.53 -21.97
C PHE A 228 -13.69 15.84 -23.11
N SER A 229 -14.09 16.62 -24.12
CA SER A 229 -14.72 16.09 -25.35
C SER A 229 -13.80 15.15 -26.13
N SER A 230 -12.48 15.34 -26.01
CA SER A 230 -11.45 14.49 -26.63
C SER A 230 -11.11 13.23 -25.82
N TYR A 231 -11.83 12.94 -24.73
CA TYR A 231 -11.52 11.79 -23.88
C TYR A 231 -11.79 10.45 -24.59
N PRO A 232 -10.86 9.48 -24.59
CA PRO A 232 -11.07 8.20 -25.26
C PRO A 232 -12.19 7.38 -24.62
N LYS A 233 -13.30 7.20 -25.35
CA LYS A 233 -14.51 6.51 -24.87
C LYS A 233 -14.34 5.01 -24.58
N HIS A 234 -13.30 4.38 -25.12
CA HIS A 234 -13.04 2.96 -24.90
C HIS A 234 -12.32 2.68 -23.56
N ARG A 235 -11.73 3.70 -22.92
CA ARG A 235 -11.05 3.53 -21.64
C ARG A 235 -12.03 3.12 -20.56
N LYS A 236 -11.59 2.21 -19.71
CA LYS A 236 -12.31 1.80 -18.50
C LYS A 236 -11.90 2.65 -17.29
N ALA A 237 -12.61 2.57 -16.18
CA ALA A 237 -12.33 3.40 -15.02
C ALA A 237 -11.06 2.93 -14.30
N PHE A 238 -10.95 1.63 -14.04
CA PHE A 238 -10.06 1.08 -13.02
C PHE A 238 -9.39 -0.24 -13.44
N ILE A 239 -10.15 -1.29 -13.75
CA ILE A 239 -9.67 -2.63 -14.12
C ILE A 239 -9.68 -2.76 -15.65
N PRO A 240 -8.53 -3.01 -16.30
CA PRO A 240 -8.46 -3.16 -17.75
C PRO A 240 -9.46 -4.19 -18.27
N LEU A 241 -10.15 -3.86 -19.37
CA LEU A 241 -11.12 -4.71 -20.07
C LEU A 241 -12.40 -5.07 -19.29
N VAL A 242 -12.48 -4.76 -18.00
CA VAL A 242 -13.63 -5.11 -17.15
C VAL A 242 -14.41 -3.86 -16.74
N PHE A 243 -13.76 -2.96 -16.00
CA PHE A 243 -14.43 -1.92 -15.21
C PHE A 243 -13.69 -0.59 -15.24
#